data_AF-A0A844EJ05-F1
#
_entry.id   AF-A0A844EJ05-F1
#
_cell.length_a   1.000
_cell.length_b   1.000
_cell.length_c   1.000
_cell.angle_alpha   90.00
_cell.angle_beta   90.00
_cell.angle_gamma   90.00
#
_symmetry.space_group_name_H-M   'P 1'
#
loop_
_entity.id
_entity.type
_entity.pdbx_description
1 polymer ?
#
loop_
_entity_poly.entity_id
_entity_poly.type
_entity_poly.pdbx_seq_one_letter_code
_entity_poly.pdbx_strand_id
1 'polypeptide(L)'
;MNVYLLSTIISIITGLLLSGMMFVCIDIIRNKTKFDQPVTKSFTILNNGQYFMGAIVIGILTTVLTLLWSILLIVPGIIKGFAYSQALNIYRDSVDAGKPIGYLEAITRSRQLMAGHKMDYFVMQLSFIGWYILNSFTYGILLIWLQPYFQLSFANFIQNFSTANIE
;
A
#
# COMPACT_ATOMS: atom_id res chain seq x y z
N MET A 1 22.03 22.02 -3.28
CA MET A 1 21.07 20.89 -3.34
C MET A 1 20.09 21.16 -4.47
N ASN A 2 20.05 20.33 -5.51
CA ASN A 2 19.13 20.52 -6.64
C ASN A 2 17.67 20.31 -6.15
N VAL A 3 16.74 21.19 -6.53
CA VAL A 3 15.31 21.10 -6.15
C VAL A 3 14.72 19.75 -6.56
N TYR A 4 15.12 19.21 -7.71
CA TYR A 4 14.68 17.89 -8.19
C TYR A 4 15.23 16.73 -7.34
N LEU A 5 16.45 16.86 -6.83
CA LEU A 5 17.04 15.85 -5.94
C LEU A 5 16.28 15.85 -4.60
N LEU A 6 16.00 17.04 -4.06
CA LEU A 6 15.26 17.21 -2.82
C LEU A 6 13.84 16.63 -2.93
N SER A 7 13.11 16.92 -4.02
CA SER A 7 11.76 16.39 -4.23
C SER A 7 11.73 14.87 -4.37
N THR A 8 12.74 14.29 -5.03
CA THR A 8 12.87 12.83 -5.18
C THR A 8 13.09 12.16 -3.83
N ILE A 9 13.98 12.71 -2.99
CA ILE A 9 14.25 12.19 -1.64
C ILE A 9 12.99 12.27 -0.77
N ILE A 10 12.29 13.41 -0.78
CA ILE A 10 11.03 13.59 -0.05
C ILE A 10 9.98 12.55 -0.48
N SER A 11 9.89 12.27 -1.78
CA SER A 11 8.92 11.29 -2.31
C SER A 11 9.21 9.87 -1.83
N ILE A 12 10.48 9.47 -1.80
CA ILE A 12 10.91 8.15 -1.29
C ILE A 12 10.57 8.02 0.19
N ILE A 13 10.93 9.03 1.01
CA ILE A 13 10.65 9.04 2.45
C ILE A 13 9.13 8.97 2.68
N THR A 14 8.36 9.76 1.95
CA THR A 14 6.90 9.77 2.04
C THR A 14 6.34 8.39 1.69
N GLY A 15 6.79 7.75 0.60
CA GLY A 15 6.34 6.41 0.23
C GLY A 15 6.61 5.34 1.30
N LEU A 16 7.77 5.40 1.95
CA LEU A 16 8.10 4.51 3.08
C LEU A 16 7.23 4.76 4.32
N LEU A 17 6.92 6.04 4.61
CA LEU A 17 6.01 6.38 5.70
C LEU A 17 4.58 5.90 5.42
N LEU A 18 4.11 6.04 4.19
CA LEU A 18 2.78 5.58 3.79
C LEU A 18 2.63 4.07 3.92
N SER A 19 3.63 3.29 3.49
CA SER A 19 3.61 1.83 3.64
C SER A 19 3.66 1.42 5.12
N GLY A 20 4.45 2.11 5.94
CA GLY A 20 4.49 1.94 7.40
C GLY A 20 3.15 2.18 8.08
N MET A 21 2.44 3.25 7.69
CA MET A 21 1.10 3.54 8.19
C MET A 21 0.08 2.48 7.78
N MET A 22 0.15 1.99 6.54
CA MET A 22 -0.77 0.95 6.05
C MET A 22 -0.61 -0.35 6.84
N PHE A 23 0.63 -0.74 7.16
CA PHE A 23 0.94 -1.88 8.02
C PHE A 23 0.31 -1.74 9.41
N VAL A 24 0.47 -0.58 10.06
CA VAL A 24 -0.12 -0.33 11.37
C VAL A 24 -1.65 -0.37 11.31
N CYS A 25 -2.25 0.19 10.26
CA CYS A 25 -3.71 0.12 10.06
C CYS A 25 -4.19 -1.32 9.95
N ILE A 26 -3.52 -2.16 9.16
CA ILE A 26 -3.83 -3.59 9.03
C ILE A 26 -3.67 -4.31 10.37
N ASP A 27 -2.62 -4.02 11.13
CA ASP A 27 -2.39 -4.66 12.44
C ASP A 27 -3.45 -4.28 13.48
N ILE A 28 -3.96 -3.04 13.44
CA ILE A 28 -5.05 -2.59 14.29
C ILE A 28 -6.34 -3.33 13.92
N ILE A 29 -6.67 -3.39 12.63
CA ILE A 29 -7.87 -4.08 12.14
C ILE A 29 -7.82 -5.58 12.48
N ARG A 30 -6.63 -6.19 12.40
CA ARG A 30 -6.40 -7.60 12.78
C ARG A 30 -6.29 -7.83 14.29
N ASN A 31 -6.53 -6.81 15.13
CA ASN A 31 -6.34 -6.85 16.59
C ASN A 31 -4.94 -7.31 17.05
N LYS A 32 -3.92 -7.22 16.18
CA LYS A 32 -2.53 -7.57 16.52
C LYS A 32 -1.86 -6.48 17.35
N THR A 33 -2.29 -5.23 17.20
CA THR A 33 -1.76 -4.10 17.96
C THR A 33 -2.85 -3.11 18.34
N LYS A 34 -2.70 -2.43 19.48
CA LYS A 34 -3.54 -1.29 19.86
C LYS A 34 -3.01 0.00 19.21
N PHE A 35 -3.91 0.98 19.04
CA PHE A 35 -3.56 2.35 18.61
C PHE A 35 -2.80 3.09 19.72
N ASP A 36 -1.58 2.60 19.98
CA ASP A 36 -0.63 3.16 20.94
C ASP A 36 0.68 3.40 20.19
N GLN A 37 1.17 4.64 20.28
CA GLN A 37 2.34 5.16 19.56
C GLN A 37 2.37 4.86 18.04
N PRO A 38 1.40 5.39 17.26
CA PRO A 38 1.24 5.07 15.83
C PRO A 38 2.44 5.50 14.97
N VAL A 39 3.12 6.60 15.34
CA VAL A 39 4.32 7.08 14.63
C VAL A 39 5.47 6.09 14.79
N THR A 40 5.82 5.73 16.03
CA THR A 40 6.90 4.78 16.34
C THR A 40 6.67 3.44 15.65
N LYS A 41 5.44 2.93 15.66
CA LYS A 41 5.10 1.67 14.99
C LYS A 41 5.15 1.75 13.47
N SER A 42 4.86 2.92 12.88
CA SER A 42 5.00 3.11 11.42
C SER A 42 6.47 3.03 10.98
N PHE A 43 7.41 3.38 11.85
CA PHE A 43 8.85 3.21 11.61
C PHE A 43 9.37 1.78 11.81
N THR A 44 8.55 0.84 12.28
CA THR A 44 8.98 -0.56 12.49
C THR A 44 9.46 -1.23 11.19
N ILE A 45 8.99 -0.78 10.03
CA ILE A 45 9.54 -1.18 8.72
C ILE A 45 11.04 -0.95 8.65
N LEU A 46 11.53 0.18 9.17
CA LEU A 46 12.96 0.52 9.15
C LEU A 46 13.77 -0.30 10.16
N ASN A 47 13.11 -0.81 11.22
CA ASN A 47 13.78 -1.58 12.26
C ASN A 47 13.97 -3.06 11.90
N ASN A 48 13.17 -3.60 10.97
CA ASN A 48 13.32 -4.96 10.49
C ASN A 48 13.87 -4.98 9.06
N GLY A 49 15.12 -5.42 8.91
CA GLY A 49 15.82 -5.43 7.62
C GLY A 49 15.10 -6.23 6.54
N GLN A 50 14.33 -7.27 6.89
CA GLN A 50 13.57 -8.05 5.91
C GLN A 50 12.33 -7.27 5.41
N TYR A 51 11.61 -6.58 6.29
CA TYR A 51 10.49 -5.72 5.86
C TYR A 51 10.98 -4.55 5.01
N PHE A 52 12.08 -3.92 5.43
CA PHE A 52 12.69 -2.82 4.70
C PHE A 52 13.12 -3.24 3.29
N MET A 53 13.84 -4.36 3.20
CA MET A 53 14.29 -4.89 1.90
C MET A 53 13.10 -5.34 1.04
N GLY A 54 12.10 -5.98 1.64
CA GLY A 54 10.85 -6.32 0.97
C GLY A 54 10.13 -5.10 0.41
N ALA A 55 10.00 -4.03 1.18
CA ALA A 55 9.36 -2.78 0.74
C ALA A 55 10.09 -2.15 -0.45
N ILE A 56 11.43 -2.13 -0.43
CA ILE A 56 12.24 -1.61 -1.54
C ILE A 56 12.10 -2.49 -2.77
N VAL A 57 12.37 -3.79 -2.65
CA VAL A 57 12.42 -4.70 -3.80
C VAL A 57 11.05 -4.88 -4.43
N ILE A 58 10.00 -5.12 -3.62
CA ILE A 58 8.64 -5.22 -4.12
C ILE A 58 8.21 -3.90 -4.72
N GLY A 59 8.46 -2.77 -4.05
CA GLY A 59 8.13 -1.44 -4.57
C GLY A 59 8.75 -1.15 -5.94
N ILE A 60 10.04 -1.48 -6.13
CA ILE A 60 10.72 -1.35 -7.42
C ILE A 60 10.09 -2.28 -8.46
N LEU A 61 9.91 -3.56 -8.14
CA LEU A 61 9.33 -4.53 -9.08
C LEU A 61 7.92 -4.14 -9.51
N THR A 62 7.05 -3.77 -8.57
CA THR A 62 5.68 -3.38 -8.89
C THR A 62 5.64 -2.07 -9.67
N THR A 63 6.55 -1.13 -9.39
CA THR A 63 6.67 0.12 -10.16
C THR A 63 7.09 -0.16 -11.59
N VAL A 64 8.16 -0.93 -11.79
CA VAL A 64 8.65 -1.29 -13.14
C VAL A 64 7.57 -2.06 -13.91
N LEU A 65 6.95 -3.07 -13.30
CA LEU A 65 5.89 -3.84 -13.94
C LEU A 65 4.70 -2.93 -14.32
N THR A 66 4.27 -2.06 -13.42
CA THR A 66 3.16 -1.13 -13.68
C THR A 66 3.52 -0.15 -14.80
N LEU A 67 4.74 0.40 -14.80
CA LEU A 67 5.22 1.28 -15.87
C LEU A 67 5.25 0.59 -17.23
N LEU A 68 5.74 -0.65 -17.30
CA LEU A 68 5.73 -1.44 -18.55
C LEU A 68 4.31 -1.61 -19.09
N TRP A 69 3.34 -1.91 -18.22
CA TRP A 69 1.93 -1.98 -18.61
C TRP A 69 1.36 -0.64 -19.04
N SER A 70 1.69 0.44 -18.32
CA SER A 70 1.25 1.80 -18.62
C SER A 70 1.80 2.34 -19.94
N ILE A 71 3.05 1.99 -20.29
CA ILE A 71 3.69 2.36 -21.57
C ILE A 71 2.95 1.68 -22.73
N LEU A 72 2.53 0.43 -22.55
CA LEU A 72 1.75 -0.28 -23.56
C LEU A 72 0.35 0.35 -23.70
N LEU A 73 -0.35 0.53 -22.57
CA LEU A 73 -1.68 1.14 -22.49
C LEU A 73 -1.93 1.66 -21.05
N ILE A 74 -2.49 2.86 -20.91
CA ILE A 74 -2.72 3.49 -19.59
C ILE A 74 -3.67 2.67 -18.70
N VAL A 75 -4.78 2.18 -19.28
CA VAL A 75 -5.83 1.43 -18.56
C VAL A 75 -5.31 0.14 -17.89
N PRO A 76 -4.63 -0.80 -18.60
CA PRO A 76 -4.08 -1.97 -17.94
C PRO A 76 -2.95 -1.62 -16.96
N GLY A 77 -2.23 -0.52 -17.14
CA GLY A 77 -1.32 0.03 -16.13
C GLY A 77 -2.00 0.23 -14.78
N ILE A 78 -3.11 0.97 -14.76
CA ILE A 78 -3.91 1.22 -13.55
C ILE A 78 -4.40 -0.11 -12.92
N ILE A 79 -4.98 -0.99 -13.74
CA ILE A 79 -5.51 -2.29 -13.27
C ILE A 79 -4.41 -3.16 -12.65
N LYS A 80 -3.20 -3.15 -13.23
CA LYS A 80 -2.05 -3.90 -12.71
C LYS A 80 -1.50 -3.27 -11.43
N GLY A 81 -1.50 -1.93 -11.33
CA GLY A 81 -1.21 -1.22 -10.09
C GLY A 81 -2.08 -1.71 -8.93
N PHE A 82 -3.39 -1.83 -9.14
CA PHE A 82 -4.31 -2.38 -8.12
C PHE A 82 -3.98 -3.83 -7.79
N ALA A 83 -3.71 -4.65 -8.80
CA ALA A 83 -3.40 -6.07 -8.61
C ALA A 83 -2.14 -6.33 -7.77
N TYR A 84 -1.21 -5.38 -7.71
CA TYR A 84 0.05 -5.50 -6.97
C TYR A 84 0.04 -4.84 -5.60
N SER A 85 -1.03 -4.11 -5.26
CA SER A 85 -1.13 -3.32 -4.03
C SER A 85 -0.91 -4.12 -2.73
N GLN A 86 -1.18 -5.43 -2.74
CA GLN A 86 -1.06 -6.30 -1.55
C GLN A 86 0.23 -7.09 -1.47
N ALA A 87 1.12 -6.98 -2.46
CA ALA A 87 2.33 -7.78 -2.53
C ALA A 87 3.22 -7.60 -1.29
N LEU A 88 3.34 -6.35 -0.82
CA LEU A 88 4.16 -6.02 0.34
C LEU A 88 3.56 -6.58 1.65
N ASN A 89 2.23 -6.51 1.82
CA ASN A 89 1.53 -7.08 2.98
C ASN A 89 1.67 -8.61 3.03
N ILE A 90 1.50 -9.28 1.89
CA ILE A 90 1.63 -10.74 1.78
C ILE A 90 3.07 -11.19 2.09
N TYR A 91 4.06 -10.46 1.57
CA TYR A 91 5.46 -10.76 1.88
C TYR A 91 5.74 -10.61 3.37
N ARG A 92 5.28 -9.51 3.98
CA ARG A 92 5.39 -9.29 5.42
C ARG A 92 4.74 -10.43 6.22
N ASP A 93 3.50 -10.81 5.90
CA ASP A 93 2.81 -11.91 6.57
C ASP A 93 3.60 -13.25 6.47
N SER A 94 4.32 -13.48 5.36
CA SER A 94 5.19 -14.66 5.21
C SER A 94 6.47 -14.59 6.05
N VAL A 95 7.05 -13.41 6.20
CA VAL A 95 8.20 -13.16 7.08
C VAL A 95 7.78 -13.37 8.53
N ASP A 96 6.60 -12.87 8.93
CA ASP A 96 6.02 -13.06 10.26
C ASP A 96 5.75 -14.54 10.57
N ALA A 97 5.42 -15.34 9.56
CA ALA A 97 5.24 -16.79 9.68
C ALA A 97 6.56 -17.59 9.71
N GLY A 98 7.72 -16.92 9.62
CA GLY A 98 9.04 -17.55 9.65
C GLY A 98 9.44 -18.29 8.36
N LYS A 99 8.67 -18.14 7.27
CA LYS A 99 8.94 -18.76 5.97
C LYS A 99 8.79 -17.70 4.85
N PRO A 100 9.78 -16.81 4.68
CA PRO A 100 9.71 -15.73 3.70
C PRO A 100 9.62 -16.31 2.29
N ILE A 101 8.57 -15.90 1.55
CA ILE A 101 8.38 -16.29 0.15
C ILE A 101 9.18 -15.38 -0.79
N GLY A 102 9.32 -15.78 -2.06
CA GLY A 102 9.99 -14.94 -3.06
C GLY A 102 9.21 -13.64 -3.35
N TYR A 103 9.91 -12.55 -3.68
CA TYR A 103 9.26 -11.26 -3.98
C TYR A 103 8.27 -11.33 -5.16
N LEU A 104 8.64 -12.05 -6.23
CA LEU A 104 7.74 -12.30 -7.37
C LEU A 104 6.57 -13.21 -7.00
N GLU A 105 6.77 -14.13 -6.06
CA GLU A 105 5.71 -14.97 -5.53
C GLU A 105 4.70 -14.13 -4.76
N ALA A 106 5.16 -13.20 -3.91
CA ALA A 106 4.30 -12.25 -3.21
C ALA A 106 3.47 -11.39 -4.18
N ILE A 107 4.07 -10.90 -5.27
CA ILE A 107 3.36 -10.17 -6.34
C ILE A 107 2.32 -11.06 -7.04
N THR A 108 2.64 -12.33 -7.25
CA THR A 108 1.72 -13.29 -7.88
C THR A 108 0.54 -13.60 -6.97
N ARG A 109 0.78 -13.84 -5.68
CA ARG A 109 -0.29 -14.01 -4.68
C ARG A 109 -1.16 -12.77 -4.55
N SER A 110 -0.57 -11.57 -4.56
CA SER A 110 -1.33 -10.31 -4.57
C SER A 110 -2.28 -10.23 -5.77
N ARG A 111 -1.81 -10.65 -6.95
CA ARG A 111 -2.63 -10.64 -8.18
C ARG A 111 -3.79 -11.62 -8.10
N GLN A 112 -3.58 -12.78 -7.48
CA GLN A 112 -4.62 -13.79 -7.25
C GLN A 112 -5.64 -13.30 -6.23
N LEU A 113 -5.19 -12.72 -5.12
CA LEU A 113 -6.06 -12.12 -4.10
C LEU A 113 -6.95 -11.02 -4.67
N MET A 114 -6.40 -10.20 -5.57
CA MET A 114 -7.14 -9.10 -6.20
C MET A 114 -7.90 -9.55 -7.46
N ALA A 115 -7.88 -10.83 -7.85
CA ALA A 115 -8.69 -11.32 -8.95
C ALA A 115 -10.18 -11.27 -8.54
N GLY A 116 -11.05 -10.76 -9.42
CA GLY A 116 -12.46 -10.53 -9.10
C GLY A 116 -12.74 -9.20 -8.40
N HIS A 117 -11.85 -8.72 -7.52
CA HIS A 117 -12.09 -7.53 -6.67
C HIS A 117 -11.50 -6.22 -7.19
N LYS A 118 -10.94 -6.20 -8.41
CA LYS A 118 -10.33 -4.99 -8.99
C LYS A 118 -11.36 -3.88 -9.23
N MET A 119 -12.57 -4.27 -9.64
CA MET A 119 -13.66 -3.33 -9.89
C MET A 119 -14.17 -2.76 -8.57
N ASP A 120 -14.33 -3.59 -7.55
CA ASP A 120 -14.70 -3.15 -6.21
C ASP A 120 -13.66 -2.15 -5.65
N TYR A 121 -12.37 -2.43 -5.84
CA TYR A 121 -11.27 -1.53 -5.45
C TYR A 121 -11.26 -0.22 -6.24
N PHE A 122 -11.69 -0.24 -7.50
CA PHE A 122 -11.85 0.96 -8.32
C PHE A 122 -13.03 1.81 -7.87
N VAL A 123 -14.18 1.19 -7.56
CA VAL A 123 -15.35 1.89 -7.02
C VAL A 123 -15.04 2.51 -5.66
N MET A 124 -14.28 1.82 -4.81
CA MET A 124 -13.78 2.38 -3.56
C MET A 124 -12.97 3.67 -3.80
N GLN A 125 -12.06 3.68 -4.77
CA GLN A 125 -11.33 4.90 -5.13
C GLN A 125 -12.24 6.02 -5.67
N LEU A 126 -13.24 5.67 -6.49
CA LEU A 126 -14.21 6.64 -6.99
C LEU A 126 -15.01 7.30 -5.86
N SER A 127 -15.34 6.57 -4.80
CA SER A 127 -16.01 7.17 -3.62
C SER A 127 -15.18 8.26 -2.95
N PHE A 128 -13.85 8.22 -3.10
CA PHE A 128 -12.93 9.21 -2.55
C PHE A 128 -12.66 10.42 -3.45
N ILE A 129 -13.13 10.43 -4.70
CA ILE A 129 -12.85 11.52 -5.64
C ILE A 129 -13.38 12.87 -5.14
N GLY A 130 -14.55 12.88 -4.48
CA GLY A 130 -15.11 14.08 -3.88
C GLY A 130 -14.23 14.66 -2.77
N TRP A 131 -13.58 13.79 -1.98
CA TRP A 131 -12.65 14.21 -0.93
C TRP A 131 -11.36 14.78 -1.49
N TYR A 132 -10.85 14.23 -2.59
CA TYR A 132 -9.70 14.80 -3.29
C TYR A 132 -10.00 16.19 -3.87
N ILE A 133 -11.19 16.37 -4.45
CA ILE A 133 -11.65 17.67 -4.94
C ILE A 133 -11.74 18.68 -3.78
N LEU A 134 -12.36 18.28 -2.66
CA LEU A 134 -12.47 19.14 -1.48
C LEU A 134 -11.08 19.50 -0.93
N ASN A 135 -10.16 18.54 -0.91
CA ASN A 135 -8.79 18.76 -0.46
C ASN A 135 -8.06 19.82 -1.31
N SER A 136 -8.28 19.86 -2.63
CA SER A 136 -7.70 20.89 -3.51
C SER A 136 -8.10 22.30 -3.10
N PHE A 137 -9.32 22.51 -2.61
CA PHE A 137 -9.75 23.82 -2.10
C PHE A 137 -9.12 24.20 -0.75
N THR A 138 -8.65 23.22 0.02
CA THR A 138 -7.99 23.44 1.32
C THR A 138 -6.46 23.56 1.22
N TYR A 139 -5.91 23.64 -0.01
CA TYR A 139 -4.46 23.61 -0.27
C TYR A 139 -3.73 22.45 0.41
N GLY A 140 -4.39 21.29 0.55
CA GLY A 140 -3.78 20.10 1.12
C GLY A 140 -3.88 19.97 2.64
N ILE A 141 -4.46 20.94 3.37
CA ILE A 141 -4.64 20.85 4.82
C ILE A 141 -5.52 19.64 5.19
N LEU A 142 -6.55 19.37 4.39
CA LEU A 142 -7.48 18.28 4.63
C LEU A 142 -6.81 16.88 4.54
N LEU A 143 -5.66 16.75 3.85
CA LEU A 143 -4.91 15.48 3.78
C LEU A 143 -4.49 14.94 5.15
N ILE A 144 -4.30 15.81 6.15
CA ILE A 144 -3.87 15.40 7.49
C ILE A 144 -4.89 14.42 8.11
N TRP A 145 -6.18 14.67 7.91
CA TRP A 145 -7.26 13.80 8.40
C TRP A 145 -7.68 12.76 7.36
N LEU A 146 -7.66 13.11 6.08
CA LEU A 146 -8.07 12.20 5.02
C LEU A 146 -7.12 11.02 4.87
N GLN A 147 -5.81 11.23 5.02
CA GLN A 147 -4.84 10.17 4.80
C GLN A 147 -5.05 8.96 5.73
N PRO A 148 -5.11 9.09 7.07
CA PRO A 148 -5.38 7.94 7.94
C PRO A 148 -6.76 7.31 7.67
N TYR A 149 -7.76 8.12 7.34
CA TYR A 149 -9.09 7.64 6.99
C TYR A 149 -9.09 6.78 5.70
N PHE A 150 -8.39 7.21 4.65
CA PHE A 150 -8.20 6.44 3.43
C PHE A 150 -7.46 5.13 3.71
N GLN A 151 -6.34 5.20 4.44
CA GLN A 151 -5.54 4.01 4.78
C GLN A 151 -6.36 2.97 5.54
N LEU A 152 -7.16 3.37 6.53
CA LEU A 152 -8.05 2.48 7.27
C LEU A 152 -9.16 1.90 6.39
N SER A 153 -9.75 2.70 5.50
CA SER A 153 -10.82 2.25 4.60
C SER A 153 -10.31 1.18 3.62
N PHE A 154 -9.15 1.43 3.00
CA PHE A 154 -8.52 0.44 2.12
C PHE A 154 -8.06 -0.81 2.88
N ALA A 155 -7.45 -0.64 4.05
CA ALA A 155 -7.02 -1.78 4.87
C ALA A 155 -8.21 -2.68 5.27
N ASN A 156 -9.35 -2.10 5.67
CA ASN A 156 -10.56 -2.86 5.97
C ASN A 156 -11.10 -3.58 4.74
N PHE A 157 -11.17 -2.86 3.61
CA PHE A 157 -11.61 -3.43 2.34
C PHE A 157 -10.78 -4.67 1.99
N ILE A 158 -9.45 -4.57 2.01
CA ILE A 158 -8.54 -5.68 1.72
C ILE A 158 -8.70 -6.83 2.72
N GLN A 159 -8.82 -6.53 4.02
CA GLN A 159 -8.98 -7.55 5.05
C GLN A 159 -10.23 -8.40 4.81
N ASN A 160 -11.34 -7.79 4.40
CA ASN A 160 -12.57 -8.52 4.12
C ASN A 160 -12.39 -9.57 3.01
N PHE A 161 -11.71 -9.23 1.91
CA PHE A 161 -11.40 -10.20 0.85
C PHE A 161 -10.34 -11.22 1.24
N SER A 162 -9.38 -10.83 2.08
CA SER A 162 -8.39 -11.77 2.60
C SER A 162 -9.01 -12.80 3.53
N THR A 163 -10.10 -12.47 4.23
CA THR A 163 -10.77 -13.36 5.19
C THR A 163 -11.80 -14.24 4.48
N ALA A 164 -12.56 -13.68 3.52
CA ALA A 164 -13.55 -14.41 2.74
C ALA A 164 -12.98 -15.52 1.83
N ASN A 165 -11.67 -15.51 1.56
CA ASN A 165 -10.98 -16.58 0.82
C ASN A 165 -10.47 -17.73 1.72
N ILE A 166 -10.73 -17.67 3.03
CA ILE A 166 -10.34 -18.68 4.03
C ILE A 166 -11.57 -19.44 4.56
N GLU A 167 -12.79 -18.98 4.25
CA GLU A 167 -14.07 -19.66 4.49
C GLU A 167 -14.55 -20.38 3.23
#